data_AF-A0ABC8K3M0-F1
#
_entry.id   AF-A0ABC8K3M0-F1
#
_cell.length_a   1.000
_cell.length_b   1.000
_cell.length_c   1.000
_cell.angle_alpha   90.00
_cell.angle_beta   90.00
_cell.angle_gamma   90.00
#
_symmetry.space_group_name_H-M   'P 1'
#
loop_
_entity.id
_entity.type
_entity.pdbx_description
1 polymer ?
#
loop_
_entity_poly.entity_id
_entity_poly.type
_entity_poly.pdbx_seq_one_letter_code
_entity_poly.pdbx_strand_id
1 'polypeptide(L)'
;MGGLDEAFIQAPEHRPKTDLKNSGDYIYSNEIPTIDLSSLQDPDCDKTALATEIAEACMRWGFFQVVNHGLSLDLKRQVEKTMADFFSLTSEEKRRVKRDEVNPMGYHDGEHTKN
;
A
#
# COMPACT_ATOMS: atom_id res chain seq x y z
N MET A 1 27.33 8.87 -15.33
CA MET A 1 26.16 8.19 -14.75
C MET A 1 26.62 7.53 -13.47
N GLY A 2 26.08 7.93 -12.31
CA GLY A 2 26.44 7.29 -11.04
C GLY A 2 25.90 5.87 -11.00
N GLY A 3 26.70 4.91 -10.54
CA GLY A 3 26.25 3.55 -10.31
C GLY A 3 25.19 3.50 -9.20
N LEU A 4 24.39 2.43 -9.18
CA LEU A 4 23.54 2.13 -8.03
C LEU A 4 24.43 1.84 -6.82
N ASP A 5 24.12 2.44 -5.68
CA ASP A 5 24.79 2.13 -4.43
C ASP A 5 24.51 0.66 -4.06
N GLU A 6 25.56 -0.06 -3.67
CA GLU A 6 25.50 -1.48 -3.31
C GLU A 6 24.49 -1.75 -2.19
N ALA A 7 24.25 -0.76 -1.31
CA ALA A 7 23.23 -0.85 -0.26
C ALA A 7 21.80 -1.09 -0.79
N PHE A 8 21.51 -0.71 -2.05
CA PHE A 8 20.21 -0.95 -2.69
C PHE A 8 20.15 -2.24 -3.50
N ILE A 9 21.26 -2.97 -3.62
CA ILE A 9 21.31 -4.25 -4.35
C ILE A 9 20.95 -5.39 -3.39
N GLN A 10 19.72 -5.87 -3.51
CA GLN A 10 19.26 -7.04 -2.74
C GLN A 10 20.09 -8.29 -3.05
N ALA A 11 20.29 -9.15 -2.05
CA ALA A 11 20.91 -10.47 -2.24
C ALA A 11 20.10 -11.31 -3.26
N PRO A 12 20.74 -12.17 -4.08
CA PRO A 12 20.06 -12.92 -5.14
C PRO A 12 18.77 -13.64 -4.72
N GLU A 13 18.73 -14.18 -3.50
CA GLU A 13 17.61 -14.88 -2.89
C GLU A 13 16.38 -14.00 -2.58
N HIS A 14 16.57 -12.69 -2.41
CA HIS A 14 15.50 -11.71 -2.15
C HIS A 14 15.01 -11.02 -3.42
N ARG A 15 15.71 -11.21 -4.55
CA ARG A 15 15.31 -10.59 -5.82
C ARG A 15 14.02 -11.22 -6.32
N PRO A 16 13.16 -10.45 -7.01
CA PRO A 16 11.97 -11.01 -7.63
C PRO A 16 12.36 -12.16 -8.55
N LYS A 17 11.75 -13.32 -8.32
CA LYS A 17 11.92 -14.48 -9.18
C LYS A 17 11.15 -14.22 -10.48
N THR A 18 11.84 -13.87 -11.56
CA THR A 18 11.24 -13.48 -12.84
C THR A 18 10.79 -14.66 -13.71
N ASP A 19 11.23 -15.87 -13.39
CA ASP A 19 11.01 -17.08 -14.20
C ASP A 19 9.76 -17.88 -13.81
N LEU A 20 8.97 -17.38 -12.86
CA LEU A 20 7.77 -18.07 -12.38
C LEU A 20 6.56 -17.70 -13.23
N LYS A 21 6.55 -18.15 -14.48
CA LYS A 21 5.38 -17.96 -15.34
C LYS A 21 4.26 -18.99 -15.10
N ASN A 22 4.43 -19.98 -14.22
CA ASN A 22 3.48 -21.11 -14.11
C ASN A 22 3.51 -21.90 -12.78
N SER A 23 4.00 -21.36 -11.66
CA SER A 23 3.73 -22.02 -10.37
C SER A 23 2.38 -21.49 -9.87
N GLY A 24 1.38 -22.37 -9.72
CA GLY A 24 0.02 -22.05 -9.24
C GLY A 24 -0.05 -21.49 -7.81
N ASP A 25 1.07 -20.98 -7.28
CA ASP A 25 1.23 -20.35 -5.98
C ASP A 25 1.21 -18.81 -6.05
N TYR A 26 1.20 -18.21 -7.24
CA TYR A 26 1.06 -16.76 -7.40
C TYR A 26 -0.39 -16.39 -7.66
N ILE A 27 -0.94 -15.54 -6.81
CA ILE A 27 -2.20 -14.86 -7.05
C ILE A 27 -1.97 -13.88 -8.19
N TYR A 28 -2.59 -14.10 -9.35
CA TYR A 28 -2.53 -13.13 -10.44
C TYR A 28 -3.24 -11.85 -9.99
N SER A 29 -2.80 -10.67 -10.44
CA SER A 29 -3.46 -9.40 -10.08
C SER A 29 -4.96 -9.39 -10.39
N ASN A 30 -5.38 -10.15 -11.40
CA ASN A 30 -6.79 -10.32 -11.80
C ASN A 30 -7.58 -11.27 -10.88
N GLU A 31 -6.92 -11.92 -9.92
CA GLU A 31 -7.53 -12.79 -8.91
C GLU A 31 -7.68 -12.12 -7.54
N ILE A 32 -7.12 -10.92 -7.34
CA ILE A 32 -7.29 -10.18 -6.08
C ILE A 32 -8.75 -9.69 -6.01
N PRO A 33 -9.52 -10.05 -4.97
CA PRO A 33 -10.91 -9.66 -4.84
C PRO A 33 -11.06 -8.14 -4.83
N THR A 34 -12.10 -7.65 -5.49
CA THR A 34 -12.52 -6.24 -5.40
C THR A 34 -13.92 -6.21 -4.84
N ILE A 35 -14.07 -5.66 -3.63
CA ILE A 35 -15.31 -5.67 -2.86
C ILE A 35 -16.02 -4.33 -3.02
N ASP A 36 -17.31 -4.38 -3.38
CA ASP A 36 -18.16 -3.19 -3.52
C ASP A 36 -18.83 -2.84 -2.18
N LEU A 37 -18.53 -1.66 -1.63
CA LEU A 37 -19.06 -1.18 -0.35
C LEU A 37 -20.30 -0.28 -0.49
N SER A 38 -20.89 -0.17 -1.69
CA SER A 38 -22.06 0.68 -1.93
C SER A 38 -23.27 0.32 -1.05
N SER A 39 -23.43 -0.95 -0.69
CA SER A 39 -24.50 -1.41 0.20
C SER A 39 -24.41 -0.84 1.62
N LEU A 40 -23.24 -0.36 2.06
CA LEU A 40 -23.08 0.28 3.37
C LEU A 40 -23.73 1.66 3.45
N GLN A 41 -24.04 2.28 2.30
CA GLN A 41 -24.71 3.58 2.24
C GLN A 41 -26.21 3.47 2.57
N ASP A 42 -26.78 2.28 2.45
CA ASP A 42 -28.16 2.00 2.81
C ASP A 42 -28.22 1.44 4.24
N PRO A 43 -28.85 2.15 5.20
CA PRO A 43 -28.98 1.68 6.57
C PRO A 43 -29.84 0.42 6.71
N ASP A 44 -30.76 0.18 5.77
CA ASP A 44 -31.73 -0.92 5.82
C ASP A 44 -31.28 -2.15 5.01
N CYS A 45 -30.14 -2.05 4.31
CA CYS A 45 -29.59 -3.15 3.53
C CYS A 45 -29.03 -4.27 4.44
N ASP A 46 -29.30 -5.53 4.07
CA ASP A 46 -28.68 -6.69 4.72
C ASP A 46 -27.18 -6.77 4.36
N LYS A 47 -26.33 -6.61 5.39
CA LYS A 47 -24.87 -6.59 5.27
C LYS A 47 -24.24 -7.97 5.41
N THR A 48 -25.04 -9.02 5.62
CA THR A 48 -24.54 -10.38 5.84
C THR A 48 -23.74 -10.89 4.64
N ALA A 49 -24.26 -10.71 3.42
CA ALA A 49 -23.57 -11.14 2.20
C ALA A 49 -22.21 -10.43 2.02
N LEU A 50 -22.17 -9.11 2.24
CA LEU A 50 -20.93 -8.33 2.16
C LEU A 50 -19.92 -8.77 3.22
N ALA A 51 -20.37 -9.02 4.45
CA ALA A 51 -19.52 -9.51 5.52
C ALA A 51 -18.94 -10.89 5.20
N THR A 52 -19.72 -11.78 4.59
CA THR A 52 -19.25 -13.09 4.11
C THR A 52 -18.20 -12.93 3.02
N GLU A 53 -18.42 -12.06 2.04
CA GLU A 53 -17.44 -11.78 0.97
C GLU A 53 -16.10 -11.26 1.54
N ILE A 54 -16.16 -10.31 2.48
CA ILE A 54 -14.97 -9.81 3.18
C ILE A 54 -14.26 -10.93 3.95
N ALA A 55 -15.01 -11.79 4.64
CA ALA A 55 -14.43 -12.91 5.39
C ALA A 55 -13.72 -13.91 4.47
N GLU A 56 -14.33 -14.25 3.33
CA GLU A 56 -13.72 -15.12 2.32
C GLU A 56 -12.45 -14.50 1.72
N ALA A 57 -12.49 -13.21 1.39
CA ALA A 57 -11.34 -12.46 0.90
C ALA A 57 -10.17 -12.47 1.90
N CYS A 58 -10.46 -12.23 3.18
CA CYS A 58 -9.49 -12.33 4.26
C CYS A 58 -8.91 -13.74 4.41
N MET A 59 -9.75 -14.78 4.35
CA MET A 59 -9.33 -16.16 4.58
C MET A 59 -8.47 -16.73 3.45
N ARG A 60 -8.80 -16.41 2.20
CA ARG A 60 -8.14 -17.01 1.03
C ARG A 60 -6.99 -16.15 0.48
N TRP A 61 -7.08 -14.82 0.57
CA TRP A 61 -6.05 -13.92 0.04
C TRP A 61 -5.30 -13.14 1.12
N GLY A 62 -5.96 -12.82 2.24
CA GLY A 62 -5.43 -11.88 3.23
C GLY A 62 -5.34 -10.43 2.72
N PHE A 63 -5.86 -10.17 1.52
CA PHE A 63 -5.81 -8.88 0.84
C PHE A 63 -6.96 -8.75 -0.17
N PHE A 64 -7.52 -7.56 -0.31
CA PHE A 64 -8.56 -7.23 -1.29
C PHE A 64 -8.57 -5.72 -1.55
N GLN A 65 -9.17 -5.33 -2.67
CA GLN A 65 -9.44 -3.94 -3.01
C GLN A 65 -10.88 -3.59 -2.62
N VAL A 66 -11.15 -2.32 -2.35
CA VAL A 66 -12.51 -1.83 -2.10
C VAL A 66 -12.88 -0.73 -3.08
N VAL A 67 -14.15 -0.74 -3.54
CA VAL A 67 -14.74 0.32 -4.37
C VAL A 67 -16.03 0.83 -3.73
N ASN A 68 -16.49 2.01 -4.16
CA ASN A 68 -17.71 2.64 -3.64
C ASN A 68 -17.73 2.81 -2.10
N HIS A 69 -16.55 2.96 -1.50
CA HIS A 69 -16.33 3.10 -0.05
C HIS A 69 -16.76 4.45 0.54
N GLY A 70 -17.43 5.31 -0.24
CA GLY A 70 -18.01 6.58 0.23
C GLY A 70 -17.05 7.76 0.41
N LEU A 71 -15.74 7.59 0.18
CA LEU A 71 -14.81 8.73 0.20
C LEU A 71 -14.89 9.49 -1.14
N SER A 72 -14.86 10.82 -1.06
CA SER A 72 -14.90 11.64 -2.27
C SER A 72 -13.60 11.51 -3.08
N LEU A 73 -13.73 11.56 -4.41
CA LEU A 73 -12.58 11.56 -5.31
C LEU A 73 -11.71 12.82 -5.12
N ASP A 74 -12.31 13.93 -4.71
CA ASP A 74 -11.57 15.17 -4.44
C ASP A 74 -10.69 15.05 -3.19
N LEU A 75 -11.16 14.37 -2.14
CA LEU A 75 -10.33 14.07 -0.97
C LEU A 75 -9.13 13.19 -1.38
N LYS A 76 -9.36 12.15 -2.19
CA LYS A 76 -8.28 11.30 -2.71
C LYS A 76 -7.23 12.14 -3.46
N ARG A 77 -7.66 12.98 -4.41
CA ARG A 77 -6.78 13.86 -5.18
C ARG A 77 -6.02 14.83 -4.29
N GLN A 78 -6.67 15.38 -3.26
CA GLN A 78 -6.04 16.28 -2.31
C GLN A 78 -4.95 15.57 -1.51
N VAL A 79 -5.22 14.35 -1.02
CA VAL A 79 -4.22 13.54 -0.30
C VAL A 79 -3.03 13.22 -1.21
N GLU A 80 -3.27 12.76 -2.44
CA GLU A 80 -2.21 12.49 -3.44
C GLU A 80 -1.38 13.73 -3.72
N LYS A 81 -2.02 14.88 -3.93
CA LYS A 81 -1.34 16.16 -4.16
C LYS A 81 -0.52 16.57 -2.94
N THR A 82 -1.08 16.53 -1.73
CA THR A 82 -0.37 16.91 -0.51
C THR A 82 0.85 16.03 -0.26
N MET A 83 0.76 14.72 -0.53
CA MET A 83 1.92 13.82 -0.48
C MET A 83 2.98 14.23 -1.51
N ALA A 84 2.60 14.45 -2.76
CA ALA A 84 3.52 14.87 -3.82
C ALA A 84 4.20 16.21 -3.47
N ASP A 85 3.42 17.20 -3.02
CA ASP A 85 3.90 18.53 -2.61
C ASP A 85 4.93 18.38 -1.47
N PHE A 86 4.65 17.58 -0.43
CA PHE A 86 5.58 17.33 0.66
C PHE A 86 6.89 16.69 0.18
N PHE A 87 6.83 15.64 -0.65
CA PHE A 87 8.03 14.96 -1.11
C PHE A 87 8.86 15.77 -2.10
N SER A 88 8.26 16.79 -2.74
CA SER A 88 8.93 17.75 -3.61
C SER A 88 9.74 18.83 -2.85
N LEU A 89 9.51 18.98 -1.54
CA LEU A 89 10.30 19.87 -0.68
C LEU A 89 11.76 19.42 -0.61
N THR A 90 12.65 20.36 -0.25
CA THR A 90 14.07 20.05 -0.03
C THR A 90 14.25 19.06 1.12
N SER A 91 15.36 18.33 1.13
CA SER A 91 15.66 17.39 2.23
C SER A 91 15.76 18.11 3.58
N GLU A 92 16.20 19.36 3.61
CA GLU A 92 16.23 20.17 4.84
C GLU A 92 14.82 20.42 5.38
N GLU A 93 13.89 20.84 4.53
CA GLU A 93 12.50 21.08 4.91
C GLU A 93 11.82 19.79 5.40
N LYS A 94 12.01 18.68 4.69
CA LYS A 94 11.45 17.38 5.10
C LYS A 94 12.00 16.91 6.45
N ARG A 95 13.27 17.21 6.76
CA ARG A 95 13.90 16.86 8.04
C ARG A 95 13.40 17.69 9.23
N ARG A 96 12.65 18.77 9.03
CA ARG A 96 12.02 19.51 10.15
C ARG A 96 11.01 18.66 10.92
N VAL A 97 10.43 17.65 10.25
CA VAL A 97 9.56 16.65 10.86
C VAL A 97 10.25 15.30 10.97
N LYS A 98 11.57 15.25 11.10
CA LYS A 98 12.31 13.99 11.19
C LYS A 98 11.93 13.25 12.48
N ARG A 99 11.65 11.94 12.36
CA ARG A 99 11.46 11.08 13.54
C ARG A 99 12.78 10.84 14.29
N ASP A 100 12.69 10.56 15.57
CA ASP A 100 13.84 10.23 16.44
C ASP A 100 13.52 9.07 17.39
N GLU A 101 14.44 8.75 18.31
CA GLU A 101 14.28 7.65 19.28
C GLU A 101 13.13 7.88 20.26
N VAL A 102 12.74 9.13 20.47
CA VAL A 102 11.68 9.53 21.40
C VAL A 102 10.33 9.67 20.66
N ASN A 103 10.35 10.22 19.44
CA ASN A 103 9.19 10.41 18.59
C ASN A 103 9.33 9.59 17.29
N PRO A 104 8.66 8.44 17.18
CA PRO A 104 8.74 7.58 16.00
C PRO A 104 7.98 8.13 14.77
N MET A 105 7.19 9.20 14.95
CA MET A 105 6.39 9.80 13.89
C MET A 105 7.20 10.84 13.11
N GLY A 106 7.10 10.82 11.78
CA GLY A 106 7.69 11.83 10.92
C GLY A 106 8.48 11.28 9.74
N TYR A 107 9.19 12.18 9.05
CA TYR A 107 10.03 11.86 7.91
C TYR A 107 11.26 11.06 8.35
N HIS A 108 11.68 10.13 7.50
CA HIS A 108 12.91 9.39 7.70
C HIS A 108 13.61 9.18 6.36
N ASP A 109 14.86 9.61 6.30
CA ASP A 109 15.73 9.47 5.15
C ASP A 109 17.01 8.69 5.48
N GLY A 110 17.09 8.12 6.69
CA GLY A 110 18.11 7.12 7.00
C GLY A 110 17.72 5.73 6.46
N GLU A 111 18.72 4.90 6.20
CA GLU A 111 18.50 3.50 5.85
C GLU A 111 18.14 2.68 7.10
N HIS A 112 17.14 1.80 6.96
CA HIS A 112 16.86 0.72 7.90
C HIS A 112 16.92 -0.67 7.25
N THR A 113 17.38 -0.76 6.01
CA THR A 113 17.57 -2.04 5.31
C THR A 113 18.93 -2.63 5.69
N LYS A 114 19.08 -2.99 6.97
CA LYS A 114 20.05 -4.01 7.38
C LYS A 114 19.27 -5.30 7.60
N ASN A 115 19.24 -6.14 6.56
CA ASN A 115 19.00 -7.57 6.74
C ASN A 115 20.30 -8.21 7.24
#